data_AF-A0A6J8A8E1-F1
#
_entry.id   AF-A0A6J8A8E1-F1
#
_cell.length_a   1.000
_cell.length_b   1.000
_cell.length_c   1.000
_cell.angle_alpha   90.00
_cell.angle_beta   90.00
_cell.angle_gamma   90.00
#
_symmetry.space_group_name_H-M   'P 1'
#
loop_
_entity.id
_entity.type
_entity.pdbx_description
1 polymer ?
#
loop_
_entity_poly.entity_id
_entity_poly.type
_entity_poly.pdbx_seq_one_letter_code
_entity_poly.pdbx_strand_id
1 'polypeptide(L)'
;MEYLRSSYNSYIIAALYGIKLLSAITIHTDNVGKKASRNYQSNEIYTQLTPYGILPVGDVFLEFKVKACNDAFVLLSSASDLNSTFLYEIVIGSRSNTAIFLRRKYGGITALMSGIKAIVLFCDEYTELFVNWSNSGRITIGNDSHTFIDWTDPYPFMIEGYGIMTGWGADGSWIFNFEASDTQTRLNAGDTQTHLEASNTQTHLKASDTQTHLKTSDTQTHLEASDTQTHLEASDTQTHLEASDTQTHLEASDTQTHLETSDTQTHLEAIDTQTHLEAIDTQTHSFGIQ
;
A
#
# COMPACT_ATOMS: atom_id res chain seq x y z
N MET A 1 -25.57 23.88 -8.09
CA MET A 1 -24.27 24.59 -8.16
C MET A 1 -24.04 25.35 -6.85
N GLU A 2 -23.59 24.68 -5.79
CA GLU A 2 -22.90 25.35 -4.65
C GLU A 2 -22.25 24.43 -3.60
N TYR A 3 -22.31 23.09 -3.74
CA TYR A 3 -21.68 22.18 -2.76
C TYR A 3 -20.33 21.57 -3.18
N LEU A 4 -19.81 21.89 -4.36
CA LEU A 4 -18.51 21.36 -4.86
C LEU A 4 -17.33 22.35 -4.73
N ARG A 5 -17.52 23.51 -4.08
CA ARG A 5 -16.46 24.52 -3.92
C ARG A 5 -15.74 24.50 -2.56
N SER A 6 -16.15 23.65 -1.63
CA SER A 6 -15.59 23.66 -0.27
C SER A 6 -14.37 22.76 -0.08
N SER A 7 -14.12 21.76 -0.94
CA SER A 7 -12.89 20.96 -0.86
C SER A 7 -11.75 21.62 -1.64
N TYR A 8 -12.02 22.17 -2.83
CA TYR A 8 -11.00 22.75 -3.73
C TYR A 8 -10.22 23.95 -3.16
N ASN A 9 -10.81 24.77 -2.27
CA ASN A 9 -10.14 25.97 -1.74
C ASN A 9 -9.19 25.69 -0.56
N SER A 10 -9.18 24.46 -0.02
CA SER A 10 -8.21 24.06 1.00
C SER A 10 -6.89 23.56 0.37
N TYR A 11 -6.93 23.11 -0.90
CA TYR A 11 -5.78 22.55 -1.61
C TYR A 11 -4.78 23.60 -2.10
N ILE A 12 -5.24 24.80 -2.49
CA ILE A 12 -4.35 25.85 -3.04
C ILE A 12 -3.51 26.52 -1.95
N ILE A 13 -3.92 26.47 -0.68
CA ILE A 13 -3.18 27.11 0.42
C ILE A 13 -2.12 26.18 1.02
N ALA A 14 -2.32 24.85 0.99
CA ALA A 14 -1.38 23.89 1.59
C ALA A 14 -0.03 23.80 0.84
N ALA A 15 -0.05 23.96 -0.49
CA ALA A 15 1.15 23.92 -1.33
C ALA A 15 2.12 25.10 -1.09
N LEU A 16 1.65 26.21 -0.49
CA LEU A 16 2.49 27.37 -0.17
C LEU A 16 3.21 27.26 1.19
N TYR A 17 2.93 26.22 1.99
CA TYR A 17 3.45 26.09 3.37
C TYR A 17 4.18 24.78 3.67
N GLY A 18 4.46 23.91 2.70
CA GLY A 18 5.23 22.68 2.92
C GLY A 18 4.55 21.68 3.86
N ILE A 19 3.21 21.62 3.83
CA ILE A 19 2.43 20.70 4.67
C ILE A 19 2.41 19.32 3.99
N LYS A 20 2.98 18.30 4.65
CA LYS A 20 2.89 16.88 4.23
C LYS A 20 1.41 16.49 4.05
N LEU A 21 1.02 16.11 2.84
CA LEU A 21 -0.29 15.53 2.57
C LEU A 21 -0.26 14.05 2.99
N LEU A 22 -0.89 13.73 4.12
CA LEU A 22 -1.16 12.35 4.51
C LEU A 22 -2.42 11.88 3.78
N SER A 23 -2.29 10.86 2.93
CA SER A 23 -3.44 10.09 2.47
C SER A 23 -3.75 8.98 3.49
N ALA A 24 -5.02 8.67 3.68
CA ALA A 24 -5.45 7.64 4.62
C ALA A 24 -6.44 6.68 3.95
N ILE A 25 -6.24 5.38 4.16
CA ILE A 25 -7.23 4.36 3.78
C ILE A 25 -7.89 3.80 5.03
N THR A 26 -9.21 3.61 4.96
CA THR A 26 -9.96 2.88 5.98
C THR A 26 -10.31 1.49 5.48
N ILE A 27 -9.91 0.46 6.22
CA ILE A 27 -10.21 -0.94 5.94
C ILE A 27 -11.10 -1.47 7.06
N HIS A 28 -12.18 -2.18 6.70
CA HIS A 28 -13.08 -2.82 7.65
C HIS A 28 -12.87 -4.33 7.64
N THR A 29 -12.77 -4.92 8.83
CA THR A 29 -12.73 -6.38 9.02
C THR A 29 -13.99 -6.81 9.73
N ASP A 30 -14.69 -7.82 9.19
CA ASP A 30 -15.96 -8.31 9.77
C ASP A 30 -15.91 -9.82 10.03
N ASN A 31 -15.88 -10.16 11.32
CA ASN A 31 -16.01 -11.53 11.80
C ASN A 31 -17.24 -11.71 12.70
N VAL A 32 -18.24 -10.82 12.59
CA VAL A 32 -19.53 -10.94 13.26
C VAL A 32 -20.23 -12.22 12.83
N GLY A 33 -20.77 -12.97 13.80
CA GLY A 33 -21.43 -14.25 13.56
C GLY A 33 -20.50 -15.42 13.24
N LYS A 34 -19.20 -15.19 12.97
CA LYS A 34 -18.21 -16.25 12.80
C LYS A 34 -17.74 -16.80 14.15
N LYS A 35 -17.48 -18.10 14.22
CA LYS A 35 -16.98 -18.79 15.42
C LYS A 35 -15.64 -19.45 15.14
N ALA A 36 -14.79 -19.50 16.17
CA ALA A 36 -13.55 -20.27 16.13
C ALA A 36 -13.85 -21.73 15.76
N SER A 37 -13.46 -22.15 14.56
CA SER A 37 -13.55 -23.54 14.13
C SER A 37 -12.20 -24.23 14.35
N ARG A 38 -12.21 -25.55 14.58
CA ARG A 38 -10.96 -26.33 14.75
C ARG A 38 -10.20 -26.58 13.44
N ASN A 39 -10.84 -26.37 12.28
CA ASN A 39 -10.35 -26.85 11.00
C ASN A 39 -10.18 -25.75 9.92
N TYR A 40 -10.33 -24.47 10.27
CA TYR A 40 -10.11 -23.39 9.31
C TYR A 40 -8.62 -23.06 9.20
N GLN A 41 -8.15 -22.91 7.97
CA GLN A 41 -6.82 -22.35 7.71
C GLN A 41 -6.84 -20.89 8.20
N SER A 42 -5.89 -20.51 9.04
CA SER A 42 -5.90 -19.22 9.74
C SER A 42 -5.87 -18.01 8.79
N ASN A 43 -5.40 -18.20 7.56
CA ASN A 43 -5.20 -17.19 6.52
C ASN A 43 -6.48 -16.79 5.76
N GLU A 44 -7.54 -17.60 5.74
CA GLU A 44 -8.82 -17.26 5.08
C GLU A 44 -9.58 -16.11 5.78
N ILE A 45 -9.10 -15.67 6.94
CA ILE A 45 -9.77 -14.68 7.82
C ILE A 45 -9.03 -13.34 7.82
N TYR A 46 -7.76 -13.33 7.40
CA TYR A 46 -6.95 -12.11 7.32
C TYR A 46 -7.22 -11.38 6.01
N THR A 47 -7.53 -10.10 6.12
CA THR A 47 -7.54 -9.19 4.98
C THR A 47 -6.10 -8.88 4.62
N GLN A 48 -5.67 -9.29 3.42
CA GLN A 48 -4.38 -8.89 2.87
C GLN A 48 -4.34 -7.38 2.68
N LEU A 49 -3.23 -6.75 3.05
CA LEU A 49 -3.07 -5.31 2.87
C LEU A 49 -2.47 -4.95 1.49
N THR A 50 -1.87 -5.92 0.79
CA THR A 50 -1.26 -5.71 -0.53
C THR A 50 -2.22 -5.20 -1.61
N PRO A 51 -3.52 -5.60 -1.67
CA PRO A 51 -4.45 -5.04 -2.65
C PRO A 51 -4.79 -3.56 -2.38
N TYR A 52 -4.45 -3.05 -1.20
CA TYR A 52 -4.64 -1.66 -0.80
C TYR A 52 -3.37 -0.81 -0.98
N GLY A 53 -2.36 -1.33 -1.69
CA GLY A 53 -1.09 -0.62 -1.93
C GLY A 53 -0.12 -0.62 -0.75
N ILE A 54 -0.44 -1.35 0.33
CA ILE A 54 0.43 -1.48 1.49
C ILE A 54 1.32 -2.71 1.26
N LEU A 55 2.54 -2.51 0.78
CA LEU A 55 3.44 -3.61 0.35
C LEU A 55 4.63 -3.87 1.30
N PRO A 56 4.98 -5.13 1.56
CA PRO A 56 6.19 -5.48 2.31
C PRO A 56 7.43 -5.20 1.48
N VAL A 57 8.20 -4.19 1.85
CA VAL A 57 9.51 -3.89 1.23
C VAL A 57 10.57 -3.61 2.30
N GLY A 58 11.53 -4.52 2.48
CA GLY A 58 12.72 -4.29 3.32
C GLY A 58 12.48 -4.31 4.83
N ASP A 59 13.19 -3.45 5.57
CA ASP A 59 12.86 -3.16 6.97
C ASP A 59 11.59 -2.29 6.95
N VAL A 60 10.44 -2.88 7.31
CA VAL A 60 9.13 -2.25 7.13
C VAL A 60 8.57 -1.78 8.45
N PHE A 61 8.00 -0.58 8.41
CA PHE A 61 7.24 0.03 9.48
C PHE A 61 5.77 0.10 9.05
N LEU A 62 4.88 -0.52 9.83
CA LEU A 62 3.43 -0.46 9.63
C LEU A 62 2.83 0.37 10.76
N GLU A 63 2.37 1.57 10.44
CA GLU A 63 1.61 2.43 11.34
C GLU A 63 0.12 2.39 11.01
N PHE A 64 -0.69 2.25 12.03
CA PHE A 64 -2.13 2.16 11.86
C PHE A 64 -2.88 2.62 13.10
N LYS A 65 -4.13 3.01 12.88
CA LYS A 65 -5.12 3.19 13.93
C LYS A 65 -6.12 2.06 13.86
N VAL A 66 -6.51 1.50 15.00
CA VAL A 66 -7.50 0.42 15.06
C VAL A 66 -8.51 0.68 16.16
N LYS A 67 -9.78 0.36 15.87
CA LYS A 67 -10.83 0.20 16.87
C LYS A 67 -11.59 -1.09 16.61
N ALA A 68 -11.92 -1.80 17.68
CA ALA A 68 -12.69 -3.05 17.64
C ALA A 68 -13.21 -3.38 19.05
N CYS A 69 -14.35 -4.07 19.13
CA CYS A 69 -14.92 -4.46 20.43
C CYS A 69 -14.25 -5.67 21.08
N ASN A 70 -13.39 -6.36 20.34
CA ASN A 70 -12.69 -7.57 20.76
C ASN A 70 -11.33 -7.61 20.06
N ASP A 71 -10.48 -8.57 20.43
CA ASP A 71 -9.10 -8.72 19.96
C ASP A 71 -8.92 -8.33 18.47
N ALA A 72 -7.86 -7.60 18.16
CA ALA A 72 -7.43 -7.27 16.80
C ALA A 72 -6.08 -7.95 16.51
N PHE A 73 -5.76 -8.21 15.25
CA PHE A 73 -4.60 -9.00 14.89
C PHE A 73 -3.89 -8.40 13.68
N VAL A 74 -2.56 -8.37 13.74
CA VAL A 74 -1.67 -8.13 12.60
C VAL A 74 -0.86 -9.39 12.36
N LEU A 75 -0.87 -9.89 11.14
CA LEU A 75 -0.12 -11.06 10.71
C LEU A 75 1.06 -10.64 9.84
N LEU A 76 2.24 -11.18 10.12
CA LEU A 76 3.41 -11.12 9.26
C LEU A 76 3.72 -12.54 8.78
N SER A 77 3.76 -12.75 7.47
CA SER A 77 3.81 -14.06 6.82
C SER A 77 5.06 -14.20 5.96
N SER A 78 5.62 -15.40 5.91
CA SER A 78 6.68 -15.75 4.96
C SER A 78 6.20 -16.00 3.53
N ALA A 79 4.91 -15.81 3.26
CA ALA A 79 4.32 -15.95 1.94
C ALA A 79 3.38 -14.77 1.68
N SER A 80 3.48 -14.19 0.49
CA SER A 80 2.72 -13.01 0.05
C SER A 80 1.21 -13.22 0.04
N ASP A 81 0.74 -14.44 -0.19
CA ASP A 81 -0.68 -14.84 -0.16
C ASP A 81 -1.20 -15.15 1.26
N LEU A 82 -0.36 -14.95 2.29
CA LEU A 82 -0.58 -15.30 3.69
C LEU A 82 -0.70 -16.81 3.96
N ASN A 83 -0.47 -17.69 2.97
CA ASN A 83 -0.56 -19.13 3.11
C ASN A 83 0.78 -19.75 3.51
N SER A 84 1.23 -19.44 4.72
CA SER A 84 2.47 -19.98 5.28
C SER A 84 2.26 -20.67 6.64
N THR A 85 3.16 -21.60 6.93
CA THR A 85 3.31 -22.18 8.28
C THR A 85 4.35 -21.47 9.14
N PHE A 86 4.99 -20.43 8.60
CA PHE A 86 5.95 -19.54 9.26
C PHE A 86 5.33 -18.13 9.35
N LEU A 87 4.81 -17.80 10.53
CA LEU A 87 4.06 -16.56 10.78
C LEU A 87 4.50 -15.91 12.09
N TYR A 88 4.47 -14.58 12.14
CA TYR A 88 4.37 -13.81 13.37
C TYR A 88 2.95 -13.27 13.48
N GLU A 89 2.34 -13.42 14.65
CA GLU A 89 0.99 -12.93 14.93
C GLU A 89 1.06 -11.96 16.11
N ILE A 90 0.75 -10.69 15.84
CA ILE A 90 0.60 -9.65 16.84
C ILE A 90 -0.87 -9.62 17.23
N VAL A 91 -1.17 -9.92 18.49
CA VAL A 91 -2.51 -9.88 19.05
C VAL A 91 -2.66 -8.63 19.88
N ILE A 92 -3.59 -7.76 19.50
CA ILE A 92 -3.88 -6.48 20.12
C ILE A 92 -5.20 -6.63 20.87
N GLY A 93 -5.23 -6.22 22.13
CA GLY A 93 -6.44 -6.30 22.93
C GLY A 93 -6.76 -7.72 23.42
N SER A 94 -5.81 -8.64 23.49
CA SER A 94 -6.08 -9.94 24.13
C SER A 94 -6.44 -9.76 25.62
N ARG A 95 -7.03 -10.79 26.24
CA ARG A 95 -7.48 -10.78 27.66
C ARG A 95 -8.44 -9.62 27.95
N SER A 96 -9.55 -9.57 27.23
CA SER A 96 -10.57 -8.50 27.36
C SER A 96 -10.02 -7.12 27.05
N ASN A 97 -9.33 -6.96 25.94
CA ASN A 97 -8.79 -5.67 25.45
C ASN A 97 -7.65 -5.08 26.30
N THR A 98 -6.96 -5.90 27.11
CA THR A 98 -5.95 -5.43 28.09
C THR A 98 -4.53 -5.98 27.91
N ALA A 99 -4.22 -6.60 26.77
CA ALA A 99 -2.88 -7.10 26.48
C ALA A 99 -2.51 -6.99 25.01
N ILE A 100 -1.21 -6.84 24.76
CA ILE A 100 -0.60 -7.05 23.44
C ILE A 100 0.29 -8.29 23.55
N PHE A 101 0.19 -9.21 22.60
CA PHE A 101 1.05 -10.38 22.51
C PHE A 101 1.71 -10.47 21.15
N LEU A 102 2.99 -10.87 21.14
CA LEU A 102 3.68 -11.34 19.96
C LEU A 102 3.76 -12.87 20.03
N ARG A 103 3.18 -13.54 19.05
CA ARG A 103 3.25 -14.98 18.86
C ARG A 103 4.03 -15.30 17.60
N ARG A 104 4.61 -16.49 17.58
CA ARG A 104 5.26 -17.07 16.41
C ARG A 104 4.65 -18.42 16.14
N LYS A 105 4.35 -18.71 14.87
CA LYS A 105 3.84 -19.99 14.41
C LYS A 105 4.84 -20.61 13.45
N TYR A 106 5.36 -21.78 13.81
CA TYR A 106 6.37 -22.53 13.07
C TYR A 106 5.90 -23.95 12.79
N GLY A 107 5.74 -24.30 11.51
CA GLY A 107 5.25 -25.62 11.12
C GLY A 107 3.88 -25.95 11.75
N GLY A 108 3.05 -24.93 11.99
CA GLY A 108 1.76 -25.09 12.66
C GLY A 108 1.79 -24.94 14.19
N ILE A 109 2.96 -24.95 14.83
CA ILE A 109 3.11 -24.84 16.28
C ILE A 109 3.15 -23.37 16.67
N THR A 110 2.26 -22.94 17.57
CA THR A 110 2.20 -21.56 18.06
C THR A 110 2.92 -21.43 19.40
N ALA A 111 3.81 -20.44 19.51
CA ALA A 111 4.52 -20.10 20.73
C ALA A 111 4.37 -18.60 21.04
N LEU A 112 4.22 -18.26 22.31
CA LEU A 112 4.20 -16.88 22.79
C LEU A 112 5.65 -16.38 22.94
N MET A 113 6.01 -15.32 22.24
CA MET A 113 7.37 -14.76 22.24
C MET A 113 7.52 -13.62 23.24
N SER A 114 6.57 -12.69 23.25
CA SER A 114 6.55 -11.55 24.16
C SER A 114 5.13 -11.07 24.43
N GLY A 115 4.94 -10.31 25.50
CA GLY A 115 3.64 -9.80 25.86
C GLY A 115 3.67 -8.74 26.94
N ILE A 116 2.75 -7.80 26.86
CA ILE A 116 2.55 -6.79 27.89
C ILE A 116 1.08 -6.64 28.25
N LYS A 117 0.82 -6.13 29.45
CA LYS A 117 -0.51 -5.68 29.86
C LYS A 117 -0.66 -4.21 29.51
N ALA A 118 -1.57 -3.90 28.60
CA ALA A 118 -1.91 -2.55 28.16
C ALA A 118 -3.37 -2.52 27.73
N ILE A 119 -4.14 -1.55 28.24
CA ILE A 119 -5.46 -1.26 27.66
C ILE A 119 -5.17 -0.60 26.32
N VAL A 120 -5.57 -1.25 25.24
CA VAL A 120 -5.05 -0.91 23.90
C VAL A 120 -6.14 -0.95 22.81
N LEU A 121 -7.35 -1.41 23.14
CA LEU A 121 -8.38 -1.60 22.13
C LEU A 121 -9.75 -1.21 22.68
N PHE A 122 -10.44 -0.36 21.95
CA PHE A 122 -11.74 0.17 22.31
C PHE A 122 -12.71 -0.02 21.14
N CYS A 123 -14.00 -0.20 21.45
CA CYS A 123 -15.06 -0.32 20.44
C CYS A 123 -15.15 0.94 19.57
N ASP A 124 -15.18 2.11 20.22
CA ASP A 124 -15.59 3.36 19.59
C ASP A 124 -14.45 4.37 19.43
N GLU A 125 -13.25 4.01 19.90
CA GLU A 125 -12.08 4.89 19.92
C GLU A 125 -10.89 4.21 19.23
N TYR A 126 -10.25 4.96 18.32
CA TYR A 126 -9.07 4.50 17.63
C TYR A 126 -7.86 4.56 18.54
N THR A 127 -7.14 3.43 18.61
CA THR A 127 -5.80 3.39 19.18
C THR A 127 -4.77 3.35 18.07
N GLU A 128 -3.80 4.24 18.14
CA GLU A 128 -2.69 4.35 17.18
C GLU A 128 -1.51 3.52 17.65
N LEU A 129 -1.00 2.68 16.76
CA LEU A 129 0.07 1.74 17.01
C LEU A 129 0.98 1.65 15.79
N PHE A 130 2.21 1.23 16.03
CA PHE A 130 3.11 0.78 14.99
C PHE A 130 3.59 -0.65 15.23
N VAL A 131 3.90 -1.35 14.15
CA VAL A 131 4.66 -2.59 14.12
C VAL A 131 5.82 -2.40 13.16
N ASN A 132 7.05 -2.54 13.64
CA ASN A 132 8.25 -2.47 12.82
C ASN A 132 8.95 -3.82 12.84
N TRP A 133 9.41 -4.28 11.68
CA TRP A 133 10.22 -5.48 11.57
C TRP A 133 11.41 -5.27 10.64
N SER A 134 12.47 -6.05 10.88
CA SER A 134 13.67 -6.04 10.05
C SER A 134 14.02 -7.43 9.53
N ASN A 135 14.81 -7.45 8.46
CA ASN A 135 15.38 -8.71 7.92
C ASN A 135 16.30 -9.42 8.93
N SER A 136 16.79 -8.71 9.95
CA SER A 136 17.56 -9.30 11.05
C SER A 136 16.68 -10.00 12.10
N GLY A 137 15.36 -10.04 11.91
CA GLY A 137 14.41 -10.71 12.82
C GLY A 137 13.94 -9.87 13.99
N ARG A 138 14.28 -8.58 14.06
CA ARG A 138 13.81 -7.72 15.14
C ARG A 138 12.38 -7.29 14.83
N ILE A 139 11.48 -7.41 15.81
CA ILE A 139 10.10 -6.98 15.76
C ILE A 139 9.87 -6.05 16.95
N THR A 140 9.41 -4.84 16.67
CA THR A 140 9.02 -3.87 17.69
C THR A 140 7.56 -3.46 17.51
N ILE A 141 6.86 -3.30 18.63
CA ILE A 141 5.46 -2.89 18.66
C ILE A 141 5.35 -1.76 19.67
N GLY A 142 4.65 -0.70 19.32
CA GLY A 142 4.56 0.48 20.18
C GLY A 142 3.53 1.48 19.70
N ASN A 143 3.63 2.69 20.25
CA ASN A 143 2.97 3.89 19.76
C ASN A 143 3.97 5.06 19.82
N ASP A 144 3.55 6.26 19.45
CA ASP A 144 4.39 7.47 19.39
C ASP A 144 5.16 7.78 20.68
N SER A 145 4.66 7.31 21.83
CA SER A 145 5.25 7.61 23.14
C SER A 145 6.08 6.46 23.72
N HIS A 146 5.74 5.20 23.41
CA HIS A 146 6.32 4.05 24.09
C HIS A 146 6.47 2.84 23.17
N THR A 147 7.64 2.21 23.24
CA THR A 147 7.84 0.85 22.75
C THR A 147 7.30 -0.14 23.78
N PHE A 148 6.38 -1.01 23.36
CA PHE A 148 5.73 -2.01 24.19
C PHE A 148 6.45 -3.35 24.14
N ILE A 149 6.80 -3.79 22.94
CA ILE A 149 7.52 -5.04 22.69
C ILE A 149 8.72 -4.69 21.82
N ASP A 150 9.87 -5.22 22.19
CA ASP A 150 11.09 -5.23 21.40
C ASP A 150 11.69 -6.62 21.52
N TRP A 151 11.59 -7.40 20.45
CA TRP A 151 11.98 -8.80 20.43
C TRP A 151 12.72 -9.14 19.16
N THR A 152 13.80 -9.91 19.28
CA THR A 152 14.57 -10.37 18.13
C THR A 152 14.49 -11.88 18.02
N ASP A 153 14.07 -12.34 16.85
CA ASP A 153 14.06 -13.75 16.52
C ASP A 153 15.49 -14.29 16.35
N PRO A 154 15.93 -15.32 17.09
CA PRO A 154 17.22 -15.97 16.85
C PRO A 154 17.29 -16.73 15.51
N TYR A 155 16.15 -17.04 14.90
CA TYR A 155 16.06 -17.80 13.64
C TYR A 155 14.99 -17.16 12.73
N PRO A 156 15.20 -15.92 12.23
CA PRO A 156 14.16 -15.22 11.49
C PRO A 156 13.86 -15.86 10.13
N PHE A 157 12.68 -15.55 9.62
CA PHE A 157 12.31 -15.82 8.23
C PHE A 157 11.96 -14.51 7.54
N MET A 158 12.10 -14.48 6.21
CA MET A 158 11.72 -13.33 5.40
C MET A 158 10.21 -13.14 5.46
N ILE A 159 9.77 -11.90 5.67
CA ILE A 159 8.35 -11.53 5.65
C ILE A 159 8.02 -11.06 4.24
N GLU A 160 7.10 -11.77 3.58
CA GLU A 160 6.68 -11.51 2.20
C GLU A 160 5.23 -11.02 2.10
N GLY A 161 4.46 -11.12 3.19
CA GLY A 161 3.06 -10.70 3.23
C GLY A 161 2.63 -10.29 4.62
N TYR A 162 1.63 -9.42 4.70
CA TYR A 162 0.97 -9.11 5.95
C TYR A 162 -0.53 -8.84 5.77
N GLY A 163 -1.27 -9.05 6.84
CA GLY A 163 -2.72 -8.92 6.86
C GLY A 163 -3.25 -8.55 8.23
N ILE A 164 -4.51 -8.14 8.25
CA ILE A 164 -5.22 -7.73 9.46
C ILE A 164 -6.51 -8.52 9.64
N MET A 165 -6.92 -8.70 10.89
CA MET A 165 -8.26 -9.20 11.21
C MET A 165 -8.72 -8.73 12.59
N THR A 166 -10.02 -8.78 12.83
CA THR A 166 -10.59 -8.76 14.18
C THR A 166 -10.95 -10.15 14.66
N GLY A 167 -11.10 -10.29 15.97
CA GLY A 167 -11.45 -11.52 16.64
C GLY A 167 -12.85 -11.99 16.29
N TRP A 168 -13.11 -13.26 16.63
CA TRP A 168 -14.40 -13.90 16.37
C TRP A 168 -15.56 -13.14 17.03
N GLY A 169 -16.63 -12.91 16.26
CA GLY A 169 -17.79 -12.18 16.73
C GLY A 169 -17.58 -10.68 16.83
N ALA A 170 -16.50 -10.13 16.27
CA ALA A 170 -16.21 -8.70 16.29
C ALA A 170 -15.92 -8.17 14.88
N ASP A 171 -16.38 -6.96 14.65
CA ASP A 171 -15.95 -6.08 13.57
C ASP A 171 -14.84 -5.14 14.05
N GLY A 172 -14.11 -4.60 13.09
CA GLY A 172 -13.08 -3.59 13.33
C GLY A 172 -12.94 -2.62 12.18
N SER A 173 -12.43 -1.45 12.51
CA SER A 173 -12.05 -0.44 11.54
C SER A 173 -10.60 -0.05 11.75
N TRP A 174 -9.86 -0.04 10.64
CA TRP A 174 -8.43 0.17 10.58
C TRP A 174 -8.16 1.37 9.69
N ILE A 175 -7.31 2.29 10.13
CA ILE A 175 -6.85 3.42 9.34
C ILE A 175 -5.36 3.27 9.14
N PHE A 176 -4.91 3.26 7.90
CA PHE A 176 -3.49 3.33 7.56
C PHE A 176 -3.24 4.70 6.95
N ASN A 177 -2.31 5.43 7.55
CA ASN A 177 -1.80 6.66 6.98
C ASN A 177 -0.60 6.30 6.12
N PHE A 178 -0.53 6.88 4.93
CA PHE A 178 0.65 6.75 4.10
C PHE A 178 1.36 8.10 4.08
N GLU A 179 2.61 8.10 4.54
CA GLU A 179 3.53 9.08 3.97
C GLU A 179 3.68 8.69 2.51
N ALA A 180 3.33 9.64 1.64
CA ALA A 180 3.54 9.59 0.20
C ALA A 180 5.05 9.53 -0.11
N SER A 181 5.82 8.56 0.40
CA SER A 181 7.25 8.43 0.11
C SER A 181 7.52 7.37 -0.95
N ASP A 182 6.95 6.17 -0.86
CA ASP A 182 7.22 5.12 -1.86
C ASP A 182 6.01 4.20 -2.04
N THR A 183 5.40 4.21 -3.22
CA THR A 183 4.23 3.39 -3.55
C THR A 183 4.53 2.45 -4.70
N GLN A 184 4.41 1.14 -4.51
CA GLN A 184 4.38 0.21 -5.64
C GLN A 184 2.96 -0.33 -5.84
N THR A 185 2.53 -0.48 -7.09
CA THR A 185 1.19 -0.96 -7.45
C THR A 185 1.32 -2.07 -8.49
N ARG A 186 0.72 -3.23 -8.23
CA ARG A 186 0.68 -4.37 -9.16
C ARG A 186 -0.75 -4.88 -9.29
N LEU A 187 -1.37 -4.73 -10.45
CA LEU A 187 -2.78 -5.13 -10.66
C LEU A 187 -2.97 -5.86 -11.99
N ASN A 188 -3.86 -6.88 -11.96
CA ASN A 188 -4.39 -7.55 -13.13
C ASN A 188 -5.93 -7.44 -13.07
N ALA A 189 -6.54 -6.62 -13.92
CA ALA A 189 -7.99 -6.34 -13.85
C ALA A 189 -8.61 -6.16 -15.25
N GLY A 190 -9.93 -6.03 -15.34
CA GLY A 190 -10.61 -5.68 -16.59
C GLY A 190 -10.38 -4.20 -16.93
N ASP A 191 -10.98 -3.31 -16.17
CA ASP A 191 -10.78 -1.85 -16.30
C ASP A 191 -10.17 -1.30 -15.01
N THR A 192 -9.18 -0.42 -15.11
CA THR A 192 -8.47 0.13 -13.95
C THR A 192 -8.36 1.65 -14.03
N GLN A 193 -8.76 2.34 -12.95
CA GLN A 193 -8.47 3.75 -12.74
C GLN A 193 -7.57 3.92 -11.51
N THR A 194 -6.40 4.52 -11.70
CA THR A 194 -5.41 4.74 -10.64
C THR A 194 -5.12 6.24 -10.50
N HIS A 195 -5.20 6.76 -9.28
CA HIS A 195 -4.79 8.12 -8.93
C HIS A 195 -3.85 8.07 -7.73
N LEU A 196 -2.63 8.57 -7.86
CA LEU A 196 -1.60 8.45 -6.82
C LEU A 196 -0.76 9.71 -6.71
N GLU A 197 -0.47 10.11 -5.47
CA GLU A 197 0.48 11.15 -5.12
C GLU A 197 1.50 10.55 -4.14
N ALA A 198 2.75 10.39 -4.56
CA ALA A 198 3.83 9.72 -3.83
C ALA A 198 5.19 10.32 -4.19
N SER A 199 6.24 10.16 -3.37
CA SER A 199 7.57 10.67 -3.73
C SER A 199 8.19 9.78 -4.80
N ASN A 200 8.18 8.46 -4.62
CA ASN A 200 8.56 7.50 -5.66
C ASN A 200 7.43 6.52 -5.94
N THR A 201 7.20 6.20 -7.22
CA THR A 201 6.18 5.22 -7.62
C THR A 201 6.76 4.16 -8.54
N GLN A 202 6.40 2.90 -8.29
CA GLN A 202 6.59 1.81 -9.26
C GLN A 202 5.27 1.12 -9.59
N THR A 203 4.78 1.25 -10.82
CA THR A 203 3.50 0.67 -11.25
C THR A 203 3.72 -0.42 -12.28
N HIS A 204 3.11 -1.59 -12.09
CA HIS A 204 2.93 -2.63 -13.10
C HIS A 204 1.44 -2.96 -13.24
N LEU A 205 0.82 -2.64 -14.38
CA LEU A 205 -0.60 -2.94 -14.62
C LEU A 205 -0.77 -3.79 -15.87
N LYS A 206 -1.70 -4.76 -15.79
CA LYS A 206 -2.26 -5.47 -16.94
C LYS A 206 -3.78 -5.32 -16.93
N ALA A 207 -4.35 -4.66 -17.94
CA ALA A 207 -5.79 -4.44 -18.02
C ALA A 207 -6.30 -4.46 -19.47
N SER A 208 -7.62 -4.43 -19.67
CA SER A 208 -8.22 -4.06 -20.95
C SER A 208 -8.13 -2.55 -21.13
N ASP A 209 -8.69 -1.79 -20.18
CA ASP A 209 -8.68 -0.32 -20.21
C ASP A 209 -7.98 0.25 -18.97
N THR A 210 -7.05 1.19 -19.17
CA THR A 210 -6.30 1.82 -18.06
C THR A 210 -6.37 3.34 -18.13
N GLN A 211 -6.75 3.98 -17.02
CA GLN A 211 -6.54 5.41 -16.81
C GLN A 211 -5.63 5.63 -15.59
N THR A 212 -4.46 6.25 -15.81
CA THR A 212 -3.52 6.58 -14.73
C THR A 212 -3.27 8.08 -14.63
N HIS A 213 -3.28 8.57 -13.38
CA HIS A 213 -2.86 9.92 -13.00
C HIS A 213 -1.87 9.79 -11.85
N LEU A 214 -0.59 10.09 -12.09
CA LEU A 214 0.45 10.06 -11.04
C LEU A 214 1.12 11.43 -10.92
N LYS A 215 1.33 11.87 -9.68
CA LYS A 215 2.14 13.05 -9.35
C LYS A 215 3.24 12.65 -8.38
N THR A 216 4.50 12.63 -8.83
CA THR A 216 5.61 12.11 -8.03
C THR A 216 6.92 12.89 -8.17
N SER A 217 7.97 12.48 -7.45
CA SER A 217 9.36 12.88 -7.76
C SER A 217 9.96 11.89 -8.75
N ASP A 218 9.95 10.59 -8.43
CA ASP A 218 10.42 9.53 -9.31
C ASP A 218 9.27 8.59 -9.70
N THR A 219 9.13 8.23 -10.97
CA THR A 219 8.12 7.28 -11.44
C THR A 219 8.74 6.23 -12.36
N GLN A 220 8.47 4.95 -12.08
CA GLN A 220 8.69 3.84 -13.00
C GLN A 220 7.36 3.14 -13.30
N THR A 221 6.87 3.23 -14.53
CA THR A 221 5.60 2.62 -14.95
C THR A 221 5.83 1.57 -16.03
N HIS A 222 5.20 0.41 -15.90
CA HIS A 222 5.06 -0.59 -16.94
C HIS A 222 3.59 -0.98 -17.08
N LEU A 223 3.03 -0.79 -18.27
CA LEU A 223 1.61 -1.02 -18.50
C LEU A 223 1.43 -1.88 -19.76
N GLU A 224 0.55 -2.89 -19.65
CA GLU A 224 0.06 -3.69 -20.76
C GLU A 224 -1.46 -3.55 -20.82
N ALA A 225 -2.00 -2.89 -21.86
CA ALA A 225 -3.44 -2.72 -22.01
C ALA A 225 -3.93 -2.76 -23.46
N SER A 226 -5.24 -2.74 -23.68
CA SER A 226 -5.81 -2.44 -25.01
C SER A 226 -5.87 -0.93 -25.19
N ASP A 227 -6.50 -0.22 -24.25
CA ASP A 227 -6.64 1.23 -24.27
C ASP A 227 -5.97 1.85 -23.03
N THR A 228 -5.11 2.85 -23.24
CA THR A 228 -4.41 3.54 -22.14
C THR A 228 -4.54 5.06 -22.23
N GLN A 229 -4.93 5.68 -21.12
CA GLN A 229 -4.76 7.12 -20.89
C GLN A 229 -3.87 7.35 -19.67
N THR A 230 -2.74 8.03 -19.88
CA THR A 230 -1.74 8.28 -18.84
C THR A 230 -1.44 9.77 -18.73
N HIS A 231 -1.47 10.29 -17.51
CA HIS A 231 -1.01 11.63 -17.17
C HIS A 231 -0.01 11.54 -16.02
N LEU A 232 1.24 11.95 -16.25
CA LEU A 232 2.28 11.92 -15.22
C LEU A 232 2.93 13.30 -15.09
N GLU A 233 3.07 13.74 -13.85
CA GLU A 233 3.91 14.87 -13.46
C GLU A 233 4.98 14.35 -12.51
N ALA A 234 6.25 14.35 -12.92
CA ALA A 234 7.37 13.88 -12.09
C ALA A 234 8.66 14.69 -12.28
N SER A 235 9.70 14.46 -11.47
CA SER A 235 11.04 14.96 -11.79
C SER A 235 11.73 13.99 -12.74
N ASP A 236 11.76 12.70 -12.38
CA ASP A 236 12.36 11.63 -13.17
C ASP A 236 11.30 10.57 -13.53
N THR A 237 11.15 10.29 -14.83
CA THR A 237 10.16 9.32 -15.32
C THR A 237 10.80 8.25 -16.18
N GLN A 238 10.52 6.97 -15.88
CA GLN A 238 10.77 5.85 -16.78
C GLN A 238 9.45 5.11 -17.09
N THR A 239 9.02 5.16 -18.34
CA THR A 239 7.75 4.53 -18.77
C THR A 239 8.00 3.48 -19.84
N HIS A 240 7.40 2.30 -19.67
CA HIS A 240 7.24 1.27 -20.69
C HIS A 240 5.75 1.00 -20.90
N LEU A 241 5.29 1.11 -22.15
CA LEU A 241 3.89 0.91 -22.49
C LEU A 241 3.76 -0.04 -23.69
N GLU A 242 2.89 -1.04 -23.55
CA GLU A 242 2.41 -1.87 -24.65
C GLU A 242 0.87 -1.75 -24.72
N ALA A 243 0.35 -1.11 -25.77
CA ALA A 243 -1.10 -0.94 -25.93
C ALA A 243 -1.56 -0.87 -27.39
N SER A 244 -2.86 -1.05 -27.66
CA SER A 244 -3.41 -0.78 -29.01
C SER A 244 -3.57 0.73 -29.21
N ASP A 245 -4.33 1.37 -28.31
CA ASP A 245 -4.62 2.80 -28.35
C ASP A 245 -4.03 3.50 -27.11
N THR A 246 -3.27 4.57 -27.33
CA THR A 246 -2.58 5.29 -26.25
C THR A 246 -2.74 6.79 -26.35
N GLN A 247 -3.13 7.42 -25.24
CA GLN A 247 -2.98 8.85 -25.02
C GLN A 247 -2.11 9.12 -23.79
N THR A 248 -0.93 9.69 -23.98
CA THR A 248 0.02 9.95 -22.91
C THR A 248 0.35 11.45 -22.81
N HIS A 249 0.29 11.99 -21.61
CA HIS A 249 0.76 13.32 -21.26
C HIS A 249 1.80 13.22 -20.14
N LEU A 250 3.00 13.74 -20.38
CA LEU A 250 4.13 13.67 -19.46
C LEU A 250 4.73 15.07 -19.28
N GLU A 251 4.82 15.52 -18.03
CA GLU A 251 5.60 16.67 -17.63
C GLU A 251 6.69 16.20 -16.65
N ALA A 252 7.97 16.28 -17.06
CA ALA A 252 9.08 15.90 -16.19
C ALA A 252 10.38 16.66 -16.45
N SER A 253 11.38 16.55 -15.56
CA SER A 253 12.73 17.08 -15.86
C SER A 253 13.48 16.09 -16.75
N ASP A 254 13.58 14.84 -16.30
CA ASP A 254 14.24 13.75 -17.03
C ASP A 254 13.22 12.66 -17.38
N THR A 255 13.18 12.25 -18.65
CA THR A 255 12.21 11.26 -19.14
C THR A 255 12.86 10.21 -20.02
N GLN A 256 12.63 8.93 -19.71
CA GLN A 256 12.90 7.82 -20.60
C GLN A 256 11.60 7.04 -20.88
N THR A 257 11.14 7.06 -22.13
CA THR A 257 9.88 6.43 -22.54
C THR A 257 10.13 5.40 -23.63
N HIS A 258 9.56 4.20 -23.47
CA HIS A 258 9.45 3.16 -24.48
C HIS A 258 7.97 2.85 -24.73
N LEU A 259 7.53 2.97 -25.98
CA LEU A 259 6.13 2.81 -26.37
C LEU A 259 6.04 1.84 -27.57
N GLU A 260 5.33 0.73 -27.41
CA GLU A 260 4.95 -0.18 -28.50
C GLU A 260 3.43 -0.14 -28.67
N THR A 261 2.95 0.48 -29.76
CA THR A 261 1.52 0.80 -29.90
C THR A 261 1.00 0.71 -31.33
N SER A 262 -0.32 0.64 -31.53
CA SER A 262 -0.91 0.79 -32.88
C SER A 262 -1.21 2.26 -33.16
N ASP A 263 -2.06 2.89 -32.35
CA ASP A 263 -2.45 4.30 -32.46
C ASP A 263 -2.03 5.07 -31.20
N THR A 264 -1.20 6.10 -31.38
CA THR A 264 -0.62 6.86 -30.25
C THR A 264 -0.69 8.36 -30.41
N GLN A 265 -1.17 9.03 -29.37
CA GLN A 265 -1.02 10.46 -29.16
C GLN A 265 -0.19 10.74 -27.90
N THR A 266 0.98 11.36 -28.08
CA THR A 266 1.91 11.65 -26.98
C THR A 266 2.19 13.15 -26.91
N HIS A 267 2.09 13.71 -25.70
CA HIS A 267 2.55 15.05 -25.36
C HIS A 267 3.63 14.97 -24.28
N LEU A 268 4.80 15.52 -24.56
CA LEU A 268 5.99 15.48 -23.70
C LEU A 268 6.50 16.90 -23.44
N GLU A 269 6.51 17.33 -22.19
CA GLU A 269 7.26 18.52 -21.76
C GLU A 269 8.36 18.08 -20.80
N ALA A 270 9.60 18.06 -21.29
CA ALA A 270 10.74 17.69 -20.45
C ALA A 270 12.06 18.32 -20.88
N ILE A 271 12.96 18.49 -19.90
CA ILE A 271 14.28 19.12 -20.11
C ILE A 271 15.20 18.13 -20.84
N ASP A 272 15.33 16.91 -20.31
CA ASP A 272 16.10 15.82 -20.91
C ASP A 272 15.18 14.63 -21.25
N THR A 273 15.14 14.27 -22.53
CA THR A 273 14.23 13.23 -23.04
C THR A 273 14.94 12.17 -23.87
N GLN A 274 14.66 10.91 -23.57
CA GLN A 274 14.95 9.77 -24.43
C GLN A 274 13.66 9.01 -24.74
N THR A 275 13.20 9.07 -25.99
CA THR A 275 11.98 8.39 -26.44
C THR A 275 12.30 7.35 -27.50
N HIS A 276 11.80 6.13 -27.29
CA HIS A 276 11.72 5.07 -28.29
C HIS A 276 10.24 4.76 -28.54
N LEU A 277 9.81 4.84 -29.80
CA LEU A 277 8.41 4.66 -30.19
C LEU A 277 8.35 3.75 -31.41
N GLU A 278 7.71 2.59 -31.24
CA GLU A 278 7.30 1.71 -32.32
C GLU A 278 5.79 1.77 -32.47
N ALA A 279 5.32 2.41 -33.54
CA ALA A 279 3.89 2.61 -33.75
C ALA A 279 3.48 2.70 -35.22
N ILE A 280 2.21 2.37 -35.49
CA ILE A 280 1.63 2.35 -36.84
C ILE A 280 1.09 3.74 -37.20
N ASP A 281 0.33 4.38 -36.30
CA ASP A 281 -0.13 5.77 -36.40
C ASP A 281 0.29 6.58 -35.17
N THR A 282 0.87 7.76 -35.39
CA THR A 282 1.48 8.56 -34.32
C THR A 282 1.27 10.06 -34.49
N GLN A 283 0.90 10.69 -33.37
CA GLN A 283 1.01 12.13 -33.19
C GLN A 283 1.83 12.41 -31.93
N THR A 284 3.06 12.88 -32.10
CA THR A 284 3.96 13.24 -31.00
C THR A 284 4.24 14.74 -30.98
N HIS A 285 3.99 15.37 -29.84
CA HIS A 285 4.40 16.74 -29.55
C HIS A 285 5.38 16.72 -28.39
N SER A 286 6.60 17.21 -28.61
CA SER A 286 7.65 17.29 -27.60
C SER A 286 8.20 18.71 -27.54
N PHE A 287 8.32 19.25 -26.33
CA PHE A 287 8.94 20.53 -26.06
C PHE A 287 10.07 20.34 -25.04
N GLY A 288 11.30 20.67 -25.44
CA GLY A 288 12.47 20.62 -24.58
C GLY A 288 13.20 21.96 -24.54
N ILE A 289 13.57 22.41 -23.33
CA ILE A 289 14.37 23.61 -23.13
C ILE A 289 15.81 23.16 -22.90
N GLN A 290 16.67 23.31 -23.92
CA GLN A 290 18.12 23.12 -23.81
C GLN A 290 18.81 24.26 -23.05
#